data_AF-A0A520T3I6-F1
#
_entry.id   AF-A0A520T3I6-F1
#
_cell.length_a   1.000
_cell.length_b   1.000
_cell.length_c   1.000
_cell.angle_alpha   90.00
_cell.angle_beta   90.00
_cell.angle_gamma   90.00
#
_symmetry.space_group_name_H-M   'P 1'
#
loop_
_entity.id
_entity.type
_entity.pdbx_description
1 polymer ?
#
loop_
_entity_poly.entity_id
_entity_poly.type
_entity_poly.pdbx_seq_one_letter_code
_entity_poly.pdbx_strand_id
1 'polypeptide(L)' 'MDIVLGGFFKKNCNELSKKELDEFEKLLDFSDKILTDYFVMNGQNLNLESIKIVKKIKNYLEDQ' A
#
# COMPACT_ATOMS: atom_id res chain seq x y z
N MET A 1 -5.58 9.47 -0.73
CA MET A 1 -4.84 8.27 -0.30
C MET A 1 -3.84 8.54 0.82
N ASP A 2 -3.52 9.80 1.10
CA ASP A 2 -2.43 10.20 1.99
C ASP A 2 -2.58 9.71 3.43
N ILE A 3 -3.81 9.61 3.93
CA ILE A 3 -4.09 9.10 5.29
C ILE A 3 -3.71 7.63 5.39
N VAL A 4 -4.09 6.81 4.40
CA VAL A 4 -3.85 5.36 4.39
C VAL A 4 -2.36 5.08 4.22
N LEU A 5 -1.77 5.58 3.13
CA LEU A 5 -0.36 5.29 2.81
C LEU A 5 0.60 6.03 3.74
N GLY A 6 0.31 7.28 4.08
CA GLY A 6 1.10 8.04 5.05
C GLY A 6 1.00 7.47 6.46
N GLY A 7 -0.18 7.00 6.87
CA GLY A 7 -0.39 6.33 8.15
C GLY A 7 0.37 5.01 8.25
N PHE A 8 0.28 4.17 7.20
CA PHE A 8 1.05 2.95 7.08
C PHE A 8 2.56 3.22 7.14
N PHE A 9 3.05 4.14 6.31
CA PHE A 9 4.47 4.44 6.21
C PHE A 9 5.01 4.99 7.55
N LYS A 10 4.30 5.92 8.19
CA LYS A 10 4.73 6.50 9.48
C LYS A 10 4.92 5.44 10.57
N LYS A 11 4.11 4.38 10.58
CA LYS A 11 4.18 3.31 11.58
C LYS A 11 5.19 2.22 11.21
N ASN A 12 5.34 1.91 9.93
CA ASN A 12 6.06 0.70 9.49
C ASN A 12 7.39 1.00 8.78
N CYS A 13 7.73 2.25 8.45
CA CYS A 13 8.90 2.57 7.61
C CYS A 13 10.22 2.00 8.14
N ASN A 14 10.39 1.94 9.46
CA ASN A 14 11.59 1.39 10.10
C ASN A 14 11.70 -0.14 9.98
N GLU A 15 10.60 -0.82 9.67
CA GLU A 15 10.51 -2.28 9.53
C GLU A 15 10.51 -2.72 8.05
N LEU A 16 10.46 -1.77 7.12
CA LEU A 16 10.51 -2.06 5.69
C LEU A 16 11.95 -2.27 5.25
N SER A 17 12.18 -3.37 4.53
CA SER A 17 13.44 -3.58 3.83
C SER A 17 13.58 -2.60 2.66
N LYS A 18 14.81 -2.40 2.19
CA LYS A 18 15.06 -1.56 1.00
C LYS A 18 14.20 -1.97 -0.22
N LYS A 19 14.05 -3.28 -0.45
CA LYS A 19 13.20 -3.78 -1.55
C LYS A 19 11.73 -3.40 -1.38
N GLU A 20 11.24 -3.39 -0.15
CA GLU A 20 9.86 -3.01 0.16
C GLU A 20 9.65 -1.50 0.05
N LEU A 21 10.66 -0.70 0.38
CA LEU A 21 10.66 0.74 0.13
C LEU A 21 10.63 1.04 -1.36
N ASP A 22 11.44 0.34 -2.16
CA ASP A 22 11.44 0.48 -3.62
C ASP A 22 10.08 0.05 -4.23
N GLU A 23 9.44 -1.00 -3.68
CA GLU A 23 8.08 -1.40 -4.07
C GLU A 23 7.04 -0.36 -3.64
N PHE A 24 7.19 0.24 -2.45
CA PHE A 24 6.31 1.28 -1.96
C PHE A 24 6.38 2.53 -2.81
N GLU A 25 7.57 2.94 -3.25
CA GLU A 25 7.74 4.05 -4.18
C GLU A 25 7.00 3.82 -5.50
N LYS A 26 7.16 2.63 -6.10
CA LYS A 26 6.40 2.24 -7.32
C LYS A 26 4.90 2.22 -7.10
N LEU A 27 4.45 1.92 -5.88
CA LEU A 27 3.03 1.95 -5.53
C LEU A 27 2.49 3.39 -5.54
N LEU A 28 3.31 4.39 -5.21
CA LEU A 28 2.93 5.81 -5.27
C LEU A 28 2.77 6.34 -6.69
N ASP A 29 3.31 5.65 -7.71
CA ASP A 29 3.11 6.01 -9.12
C ASP A 29 1.69 5.68 -9.62
N PHE A 30 0.93 4.86 -8.89
CA PHE A 30 -0.47 4.58 -9.24
C PHE A 30 -1.37 5.77 -8.90
N SER A 31 -2.39 6.00 -9.73
CA SER A 31 -3.35 7.06 -9.45
C SER A 31 -4.10 6.81 -8.14
N ASP A 32 -4.41 7.90 -7.42
CA ASP A 32 -5.22 7.89 -6.20
C ASP A 32 -6.54 7.13 -6.36
N LYS A 33 -7.18 7.23 -7.54
CA LYS A 33 -8.41 6.48 -7.83
C LYS A 33 -8.19 4.98 -7.76
N ILE A 34 -7.16 4.47 -8.46
CA ILE A 34 -6.83 3.04 -8.48
C ILE A 34 -6.50 2.53 -7.07
N LEU A 35 -5.71 3.31 -6.33
CA LEU A 35 -5.32 2.97 -4.97
C LEU A 35 -6.51 2.99 -4.01
N THR A 36 -7.41 3.98 -4.13
CA THR A 36 -8.62 4.08 -3.31
C THR A 36 -9.58 2.93 -3.62
N ASP A 37 -9.82 2.66 -4.91
CA ASP A 37 -10.67 1.54 -5.33
C ASP A 37 -10.15 0.22 -4.75
N TYR A 38 -8.83 0.01 -4.76
CA TYR A 38 -8.21 -1.22 -4.27
C TYR A 38 -8.16 -1.33 -2.73
N PHE A 39 -7.72 -0.30 -2.03
CA PHE A 39 -7.51 -0.35 -0.57
C PHE A 39 -8.74 -0.03 0.26
N VAL A 40 -9.72 0.71 -0.30
CA VAL A 40 -10.91 1.19 0.45
C VAL A 40 -12.18 0.54 -0.07
N MET A 41 -12.33 0.42 -1.39
CA MET A 41 -13.56 -0.09 -2.02
C MET A 41 -13.54 -1.60 -2.28
N ASN A 42 -12.52 -2.33 -1.79
CA ASN A 42 -12.31 -3.76 -2.03
C ASN A 42 -12.30 -4.15 -3.53
N GLY A 43 -11.87 -3.23 -4.38
CA GLY A 43 -11.63 -3.49 -5.80
C GLY A 43 -10.49 -4.48 -5.99
N GLN A 44 -10.57 -5.26 -7.06
CA GLN A 44 -9.50 -6.17 -7.47
C GLN A 44 -8.56 -5.46 -8.45
N ASN A 45 -7.25 -5.67 -8.30
CA ASN A 45 -6.26 -5.16 -9.22
C ASN A 45 -5.03 -6.09 -9.25
N LEU A 46 -4.92 -6.88 -10.31
CA LEU A 46 -3.86 -7.88 -10.48
C LEU A 46 -2.45 -7.28 -10.42
N ASN A 47 -2.28 -6.03 -10.89
CA ASN A 47 -0.98 -5.36 -10.83
C ASN A 47 -0.60 -5.08 -9.38
N LEU A 48 -1.54 -4.59 -8.56
CA LEU A 48 -1.30 -4.33 -7.13
C LEU A 48 -1.15 -5.63 -6.33
N GLU A 49 -1.92 -6.68 -6.64
CA GLU A 49 -1.82 -7.97 -5.95
C GLU A 49 -0.47 -8.67 -6.10
N SER A 50 0.25 -8.37 -7.19
CA SER A 50 1.59 -8.89 -7.45
C SER A 50 2.68 -8.24 -6.58
N ILE A 51 2.41 -7.09 -5.97
CA ILE A 51 3.37 -6.33 -5.16
C ILE A 51 3.30 -6.83 -3.71
N LYS A 52 4.45 -7.12 -3.08
CA LYS A 52 4.45 -7.67 -1.72
C LYS A 52 4.03 -6.64 -0.68
N ILE A 53 4.47 -5.38 -0.82
CA ILE A 53 4.11 -4.33 0.12
C ILE A 53 2.59 -4.10 0.21
N VAL A 54 1.85 -4.36 -0.88
CA VAL A 54 0.39 -4.23 -0.93
C VAL A 54 -0.30 -5.14 0.08
N LYS A 55 0.20 -6.36 0.27
CA LYS A 55 -0.34 -7.29 1.28
C LYS A 55 -0.12 -6.76 2.69
N LYS A 56 1.05 -6.18 2.97
CA LYS A 56 1.33 -5.56 4.27
C LYS A 56 0.44 -4.35 4.55
N ILE A 57 0.19 -3.52 3.54
CA ILE A 57 -0.72 -2.36 3.67
C ILE A 57 -2.15 -2.84 3.93
N LYS A 58 -2.63 -3.89 3.25
CA LYS A 58 -3.94 -4.48 3.50
C LYS A 58 -4.07 -5.02 4.93
N ASN A 59 -3.10 -5.81 5.40
CA ASN A 59 -3.10 -6.32 6.77
C ASN A 59 -3.13 -5.18 7.79
N TYR A 60 -2.34 -4.12 7.57
CA TYR A 60 -2.36 -2.93 8.41
C TYR A 60 -3.75 -2.27 8.50
N LEU A 61 -4.53 -2.29 7.42
CA LEU A 61 -5.88 -1.73 7.38
C LEU A 61 -6.92 -2.64 8.04
N GLU A 62 -6.73 -3.96 8.03
CA GLU A 62 -7.59 -4.92 8.72
C GLU A 62 -7.35 -4.92 10.24
N ASP A 63 -6.13 -4.59 10.69
CA ASP A 63 -5.74 -4.47 12.10
C ASP A 63 -6.10 -3.11 12.74
N GLN A 64 -6.76 -2.20 12.01
CA GLN A 64 -7.21 -0.87 12.50
C GLN A 64 -8.70 -0.89 12.90
#